data_AF-A0A158DVT8-F1
#
_entry.id   AF-A0A158DVT8-F1
#
_cell.length_a   1.000
_cell.length_b   1.000
_cell.length_c   1.000
_cell.angle_alpha   90.00
_cell.angle_beta   90.00
_cell.angle_gamma   90.00
#
_symmetry.space_group_name_H-M   'P 1'
#
loop_
_entity.id
_entity.type
_entity.pdbx_description
1 polymer ?
#
loop_
_entity_poly.entity_id
_entity_poly.type
_entity_poly.pdbx_seq_one_letter_code
_entity_poly.pdbx_strand_id
1 'polypeptide(L)'
;MTTTEIQRASAEQNNPFQRMMQGVAGANVGAVAIESERAIAEARGQMQLAKMFPRDLNAAYAELMDACKLAALANVAFYSVPQGGSKVTGPSIRLAEEIARVYGNFEFGHRELSRVEATPDTFGKSEIEVYAWDKEKNNRSIRQITVLHVLDTKDGPRRLRDQKDVDNKIANVASKQARGRILALMPKWLVEAAQEECKKTLAGDNSEPLSVRVRKMTQAFAQFGVTTDHLERYLGNKLDDVMLDQLVELTGVFNALREGTKPSEFFGETEDKSNADGAAITAMAQNQRPKLADATSQPAATQTRATRSRAAPQPKQAELPADPPAQETKAGETPAATEQPAQQATESAPPAEAKQEQPGDVF
;
A
#
# COMPACT_ATOMS: atom_id res chain seq x y z
N MET A 1 -17.12 -9.03 -73.32
CA MET A 1 -16.57 -8.95 -71.95
C MET A 1 -15.29 -9.78 -71.92
N THR A 2 -14.17 -9.10 -72.10
CA THR A 2 -12.83 -9.69 -72.21
C THR A 2 -12.29 -10.02 -70.81
N THR A 3 -11.58 -11.14 -70.71
CA THR A 3 -10.95 -11.71 -69.50
C THR A 3 -10.14 -10.72 -68.65
N THR A 4 -9.75 -9.58 -69.22
CA THR A 4 -9.03 -8.48 -68.55
C THR A 4 -9.88 -7.70 -67.54
N GLU A 5 -11.21 -7.64 -67.69
CA GLU A 5 -12.08 -6.90 -66.74
C GLU A 5 -12.37 -7.69 -65.46
N ILE A 6 -12.35 -9.03 -65.54
CA ILE A 6 -12.59 -9.92 -64.38
C ILE A 6 -11.37 -9.94 -63.45
N GLN A 7 -10.15 -9.81 -63.99
CA GLN A 7 -8.93 -9.76 -63.16
C GLN A 7 -8.72 -8.41 -62.46
N ARG A 8 -9.28 -7.31 -62.96
CA ARG A 8 -9.28 -6.01 -62.23
C ARG A 8 -10.26 -6.02 -61.06
N ALA A 9 -11.41 -6.68 -61.19
CA ALA A 9 -12.40 -6.76 -60.11
C ALA A 9 -11.95 -7.60 -58.90
N SER A 10 -11.00 -8.54 -59.08
CA SER A 10 -10.49 -9.38 -57.98
C SER A 10 -9.27 -8.81 -57.25
N ALA A 11 -8.64 -7.76 -57.77
CA ALA A 11 -7.47 -7.12 -57.15
C ALA A 11 -7.85 -5.99 -56.16
N GLU A 12 -9.05 -5.41 -56.28
CA GLU A 12 -9.51 -4.33 -55.39
C GLU A 12 -10.04 -4.83 -54.03
N GLN A 13 -10.34 -6.13 -53.89
CA GLN A 13 -10.96 -6.67 -52.67
C GLN A 13 -9.98 -7.26 -51.64
N ASN A 14 -8.67 -7.19 -51.88
CA ASN A 14 -7.68 -7.85 -51.03
C ASN A 14 -6.57 -6.92 -50.55
N ASN A 15 -6.93 -5.67 -50.22
CA ASN A 15 -5.98 -4.72 -49.65
C ASN A 15 -5.83 -5.00 -48.13
N PRO A 16 -4.69 -5.51 -47.65
CA PRO A 16 -4.51 -5.88 -46.23
C PRO A 16 -4.66 -4.69 -45.28
N PHE A 17 -4.39 -3.48 -45.77
CA PHE A 17 -4.58 -2.23 -45.03
C PHE A 17 -6.07 -1.92 -44.77
N GLN A 18 -6.95 -2.33 -45.67
CA GLN A 18 -8.40 -2.09 -45.56
C GLN A 18 -9.07 -3.08 -44.59
N ARG A 19 -8.54 -4.32 -44.47
CA ARG A 19 -8.92 -5.24 -43.38
C ARG A 19 -8.45 -4.74 -42.02
N MET A 20 -7.28 -4.11 -41.94
CA MET A 20 -6.79 -3.51 -40.69
C MET A 20 -7.68 -2.34 -40.24
N MET A 21 -8.17 -1.51 -41.18
CA MET A 21 -9.12 -0.44 -40.87
C MET A 21 -10.54 -0.95 -40.54
N GLN A 22 -10.98 -2.05 -41.15
CA GLN A 22 -12.28 -2.66 -40.85
C GLN A 22 -12.31 -3.42 -39.51
N GLY A 23 -11.17 -3.91 -39.03
CA GLY A 23 -11.04 -4.52 -37.69
C GLY A 23 -11.03 -3.52 -36.52
N VAL A 24 -10.96 -2.21 -36.81
CA VAL A 24 -10.88 -1.12 -35.83
C VAL A 24 -12.20 -0.34 -35.74
N ALA A 25 -13.26 -0.79 -36.42
CA ALA A 25 -14.57 -0.12 -36.50
C ALA A 25 -15.37 -0.07 -35.17
N GLY A 26 -14.76 -0.45 -34.04
CA GLY A 26 -15.32 -0.31 -32.69
C GLY A 26 -14.37 0.31 -31.66
N ALA A 27 -13.15 0.69 -32.06
CA ALA A 27 -12.22 1.40 -31.17
C ALA A 27 -12.32 2.90 -31.42
N ASN A 28 -12.58 3.69 -30.38
CA ASN A 28 -12.54 5.15 -30.46
C ASN A 28 -11.10 5.61 -30.74
N VAL A 29 -10.69 5.62 -32.01
CA VAL A 29 -9.32 5.96 -32.45
C VAL A 29 -8.89 7.34 -31.92
N GLY A 30 -9.82 8.30 -31.87
CA GLY A 30 -9.58 9.61 -31.26
C GLY A 30 -9.34 9.56 -29.75
N ALA A 31 -10.05 8.70 -29.01
CA ALA A 31 -9.84 8.55 -27.57
C ALA A 31 -8.51 7.86 -27.26
N VAL A 32 -8.10 6.87 -28.07
CA VAL A 32 -6.80 6.20 -27.94
C VAL A 32 -5.65 7.19 -28.21
N ALA A 33 -5.78 8.03 -29.23
CA ALA A 33 -4.78 9.05 -29.54
C ALA A 33 -4.61 10.05 -28.38
N ILE A 34 -5.72 10.60 -27.87
CA ILE A 34 -5.70 11.55 -26.74
C ILE A 34 -5.06 10.92 -25.49
N GLU A 35 -5.42 9.67 -25.16
CA GLU A 35 -4.84 8.99 -23.99
C GLU A 35 -3.34 8.73 -24.16
N SER A 36 -2.90 8.39 -25.37
CA SER A 36 -1.48 8.21 -25.66
C SER A 36 -0.68 9.51 -25.53
N GLU A 37 -1.23 10.63 -26.01
CA GLU A 37 -0.61 11.95 -25.89
C GLU A 37 -0.53 12.39 -24.44
N ARG A 38 -1.62 12.18 -23.67
CA ARG A 38 -1.66 12.44 -22.24
C ARG A 38 -0.60 11.64 -21.49
N ALA A 39 -0.50 10.34 -21.73
CA ALA A 39 0.49 9.48 -21.08
C ALA A 39 1.93 9.92 -21.40
N ILE A 40 2.20 10.34 -22.64
CA ILE A 40 3.51 10.88 -23.05
C ILE A 40 3.80 12.20 -22.33
N ALA A 41 2.82 13.11 -22.28
CA ALA A 41 2.96 14.41 -21.63
C ALA A 41 3.21 14.26 -20.11
N GLU A 42 2.44 13.39 -19.44
CA GLU A 42 2.62 13.09 -18.01
C GLU A 42 3.99 12.48 -17.73
N ALA A 43 4.41 11.48 -18.51
CA ALA A 43 5.73 10.85 -18.36
C ALA A 43 6.88 11.85 -18.57
N ARG A 44 6.79 12.70 -19.60
CA ARG A 44 7.77 13.76 -19.87
C ARG A 44 7.81 14.79 -18.73
N GLY A 45 6.64 15.25 -18.28
CA GLY A 45 6.53 16.23 -17.19
C GLY A 45 7.14 15.71 -15.89
N GLN A 46 6.86 14.46 -15.53
CA GLN A 46 7.43 13.82 -14.34
C GLN A 46 8.95 13.67 -14.41
N MET A 47 9.50 13.26 -15.56
CA MET A 47 10.96 13.19 -15.75
C MET A 47 11.60 14.58 -15.70
N GLN A 48 10.97 15.58 -16.32
CA GLN A 48 11.49 16.94 -16.35
C GLN A 48 11.52 17.54 -14.93
N LEU A 49 10.45 17.37 -14.15
CA LEU A 49 10.41 17.79 -12.74
C LEU A 49 11.47 17.09 -11.90
N ALA A 50 11.63 15.77 -12.05
CA ALA A 50 12.67 15.02 -11.35
C ALA A 50 14.10 15.48 -11.69
N LYS A 51 14.33 15.94 -12.92
CA LYS A 51 15.62 16.53 -13.33
C LYS A 51 15.82 17.96 -12.82
N MET A 52 14.75 18.75 -12.69
CA MET A 52 14.83 20.10 -12.11
C MET A 52 15.03 20.08 -10.60
N PHE A 53 14.43 19.12 -9.91
CA PHE A 53 14.51 18.93 -8.46
C PHE A 53 15.14 17.57 -8.16
N PRO A 54 16.46 17.42 -8.38
CA PRO A 54 17.14 16.17 -8.07
C PRO A 54 17.11 15.91 -6.56
N ARG A 55 17.07 14.63 -6.19
CA ARG A 55 17.07 14.21 -4.79
C ARG A 55 18.42 14.46 -4.13
N ASP A 56 18.38 14.68 -2.81
CA ASP A 56 19.55 14.66 -1.95
C ASP A 56 19.65 13.29 -1.26
N LEU A 57 20.64 12.50 -1.66
CA LEU A 57 20.87 11.17 -1.09
C LEU A 57 21.29 11.20 0.38
N ASN A 58 21.94 12.27 0.84
CA ASN A 58 22.35 12.38 2.24
C ASN A 58 21.14 12.68 3.13
N ALA A 59 20.26 13.58 2.68
CA ALA A 59 19.00 13.86 3.36
C ALA A 59 18.10 12.62 3.39
N ALA A 60 17.95 11.93 2.25
CA ALA A 60 17.20 10.67 2.16
C ALA A 60 17.77 9.59 3.10
N TYR A 61 19.09 9.46 3.18
CA TYR A 61 19.74 8.54 4.10
C TYR A 61 19.45 8.88 5.56
N ALA A 62 19.61 10.14 5.97
CA ALA A 62 19.35 10.57 7.34
C ALA A 62 17.89 10.32 7.75
N GLU A 63 16.94 10.69 6.89
CA GLU A 63 15.51 10.44 7.12
C GLU A 63 15.20 8.94 7.21
N LEU A 64 15.79 8.12 6.34
CA LEU A 64 15.63 6.67 6.38
C LEU A 64 16.15 6.07 7.68
N MET A 65 17.34 6.48 8.13
CA MET A 65 17.92 5.97 9.37
C MET A 65 17.04 6.35 10.57
N ASP A 66 16.49 7.56 10.60
CA ASP A 66 15.57 7.98 11.66
C ASP A 66 14.26 7.18 11.63
N ALA A 67 13.72 6.87 10.46
CA ALA A 67 12.57 5.97 10.33
C ALA A 67 12.91 4.54 10.81
N CYS A 68 14.09 4.02 10.47
CA CYS A 68 14.56 2.70 10.89
C CYS A 68 14.79 2.57 12.41
N LYS A 69 15.03 3.69 13.11
CA LYS A 69 15.10 3.77 14.57
C LYS A 69 13.73 3.65 15.25
N LEU A 70 12.63 3.81 14.52
CA LEU A 70 11.29 3.64 15.06
C LEU A 70 10.96 2.16 15.19
N ALA A 71 10.62 1.71 16.40
CA ALA A 71 10.21 0.33 16.68
C ALA A 71 9.02 -0.11 15.80
N ALA A 72 8.10 0.81 15.49
CA ALA A 72 6.94 0.53 14.63
C ALA A 72 7.35 0.04 13.22
N LEU A 73 8.37 0.65 12.62
CA LEU A 73 8.90 0.22 11.32
C LEU A 73 9.77 -1.02 11.47
N ALA A 74 10.68 -1.02 12.45
CA ALA A 74 11.63 -2.12 12.65
C ALA A 74 10.92 -3.47 12.86
N ASN A 75 9.82 -3.51 13.61
CA ASN A 75 9.01 -4.71 13.83
C ASN A 75 8.39 -5.29 12.55
N VAL A 76 8.20 -4.49 11.51
CA VAL A 76 7.62 -4.94 10.22
C VAL A 76 8.63 -4.90 9.08
N ALA A 77 9.91 -4.65 9.36
CA ALA A 77 10.94 -4.43 8.37
C ALA A 77 11.42 -5.72 7.68
N PHE A 78 11.19 -6.88 8.30
CA PHE A 78 11.66 -8.18 7.81
C PHE A 78 10.51 -9.15 7.59
N TYR A 79 10.63 -9.94 6.52
CA TYR A 79 9.82 -11.14 6.29
C TYR A 79 10.71 -12.38 6.41
N SER A 80 10.12 -13.52 6.78
CA SER A 80 10.78 -14.82 6.76
C SER A 80 9.94 -15.80 5.95
N VAL A 81 10.54 -16.57 5.05
CA VAL A 81 9.86 -17.64 4.29
C VAL A 81 10.70 -18.92 4.37
N PRO A 82 10.08 -20.08 4.62
CA PRO A 82 10.78 -21.35 4.62
C PRO A 82 11.06 -21.79 3.17
N GLN A 83 12.29 -22.19 2.86
CA GLN A 83 12.72 -22.64 1.55
C GLN A 83 13.65 -23.86 1.68
N GLY A 84 13.16 -25.04 1.26
CA GLY A 84 13.97 -26.27 1.17
C GLY A 84 14.58 -26.73 2.50
N GLY A 85 13.87 -26.55 3.62
CA GLY A 85 14.37 -26.88 4.97
C GLY A 85 15.27 -25.81 5.61
N SER A 86 15.59 -24.74 4.88
CA SER A 86 16.26 -23.54 5.39
C SER A 86 15.29 -22.35 5.41
N LYS A 87 15.66 -21.26 6.07
CA LYS A 87 14.83 -20.06 6.18
C LYS A 87 15.48 -18.94 5.39
N VAL A 88 14.70 -18.24 4.59
CA VAL A 88 15.16 -17.06 3.85
C VAL A 88 14.48 -15.83 4.43
N THR A 89 15.29 -15.01 5.11
CA THR A 89 14.86 -13.72 5.64
C THR A 89 15.30 -12.61 4.69
N GLY A 90 14.47 -11.58 4.55
CA GLY A 90 14.83 -10.42 3.76
C GLY A 90 14.02 -9.17 4.10
N PRO A 91 14.29 -8.05 3.41
CA PRO A 91 13.56 -6.81 3.61
C PRO A 91 12.10 -7.00 3.17
N SER A 92 11.15 -6.57 4.01
CA SER A 92 9.72 -6.65 3.74
C SER A 92 9.28 -5.60 2.71
N ILE A 93 8.02 -5.67 2.26
CA ILE A 93 7.44 -4.61 1.42
C ILE A 93 7.40 -3.27 2.16
N ARG A 94 7.15 -3.27 3.48
CA ARG A 94 7.06 -2.02 4.27
C ARG A 94 8.39 -1.29 4.34
N LEU A 95 9.48 -2.02 4.53
CA LEU A 95 10.81 -1.43 4.46
C LEU A 95 11.10 -0.91 3.04
N ALA A 96 10.74 -1.67 2.00
CA ALA A 96 10.93 -1.24 0.62
C ALA A 96 10.13 0.03 0.26
N GLU A 97 8.87 0.11 0.70
CA GLU A 97 8.00 1.29 0.53
C GLU A 97 8.60 2.52 1.22
N GLU A 98 9.11 2.36 2.44
CA GLU A 98 9.74 3.46 3.17
C GLU A 98 11.03 3.92 2.49
N ILE A 99 11.85 2.98 2.01
CA ILE A 99 13.04 3.31 1.20
C ILE A 99 12.64 4.07 -0.06
N ALA A 100 11.60 3.62 -0.78
CA ALA A 100 11.12 4.31 -1.98
C ALA A 100 10.58 5.71 -1.68
N ARG A 101 9.92 5.90 -0.54
CA ARG A 101 9.38 7.19 -0.08
C ARG A 101 10.49 8.22 0.12
N VAL A 102 11.52 7.86 0.89
CA VAL A 102 12.64 8.76 1.21
C VAL A 102 13.63 8.92 0.05
N TYR A 103 13.80 7.88 -0.79
CA TYR A 103 14.68 7.95 -1.94
C TYR A 103 14.24 9.02 -2.94
N GLY A 104 12.94 9.33 -3.02
CA GLY A 104 12.41 10.44 -3.81
C GLY A 104 12.50 10.24 -5.33
N ASN A 105 11.75 11.04 -6.08
CA ASN A 105 11.65 10.95 -7.55
C ASN A 105 11.38 9.51 -8.05
N PHE A 106 10.60 8.75 -7.29
CA PHE A 106 10.37 7.34 -7.51
C PHE A 106 8.88 7.03 -7.55
N GLU A 107 8.46 6.18 -8.48
CA GLU A 107 7.09 5.72 -8.61
C GLU A 107 7.06 4.20 -8.64
N PHE A 108 6.10 3.61 -7.93
CA PHE A 108 5.89 2.17 -7.96
C PHE A 108 4.41 1.88 -7.78
N GLY A 109 4.01 0.68 -8.21
CA GLY A 109 2.65 0.24 -8.04
C GLY A 109 2.36 -1.00 -8.85
N HIS A 110 1.08 -1.31 -8.94
CA HIS A 110 0.58 -2.34 -9.83
C HIS A 110 -0.72 -1.88 -10.46
N ARG A 111 -1.04 -2.45 -11.61
CA ARG A 111 -2.32 -2.28 -12.29
C ARG A 111 -2.80 -3.61 -12.86
N GLU A 112 -4.09 -3.85 -12.78
CA GLU A 112 -4.71 -4.98 -13.43
C GLU A 112 -4.93 -4.63 -14.91
N LEU A 113 -4.38 -5.46 -15.81
CA LEU A 113 -4.47 -5.26 -17.25
C LEU A 113 -5.72 -5.93 -17.81
N SER A 114 -6.02 -7.13 -17.34
CA SER A 114 -7.16 -7.91 -17.76
C SER A 114 -7.62 -8.84 -16.65
N ARG A 115 -8.93 -9.11 -16.64
CA ARG A 115 -9.55 -10.09 -15.75
C ARG A 115 -10.42 -11.02 -16.57
N VAL A 116 -10.20 -12.31 -16.38
CA VAL A 116 -11.03 -13.37 -16.95
C VAL A 116 -11.75 -14.06 -15.81
N GLU A 117 -13.08 -13.99 -15.83
CA GLU A 117 -13.91 -14.71 -14.89
C GLU A 117 -13.82 -16.22 -15.13
N ALA A 118 -14.04 -16.94 -14.06
CA ALA A 118 -13.89 -18.38 -14.04
C ALA A 118 -15.12 -19.07 -14.69
N THR A 119 -14.90 -20.01 -15.61
CA THR A 119 -15.96 -20.80 -16.26
C THR A 119 -16.19 -22.13 -15.54
N PRO A 120 -17.19 -22.96 -15.91
CA PRO A 120 -17.33 -24.30 -15.33
C PRO A 120 -16.07 -25.17 -15.51
N ASP A 121 -15.35 -24.98 -16.62
CA ASP A 121 -14.19 -25.79 -17.00
C ASP A 121 -12.84 -25.13 -16.68
N THR A 122 -12.82 -23.84 -16.29
CA THR A 122 -11.57 -23.09 -16.08
C THR A 122 -11.58 -22.22 -14.83
N PHE A 123 -10.41 -22.04 -14.23
CA PHE A 123 -10.21 -21.08 -13.15
C PHE A 123 -10.16 -19.66 -13.68
N GLY A 124 -10.56 -18.71 -12.83
CA GLY A 124 -10.47 -17.29 -13.11
C GLY A 124 -9.01 -16.87 -13.04
N LYS A 125 -8.66 -15.85 -13.81
CA LYS A 125 -7.30 -15.32 -13.85
C LYS A 125 -7.30 -13.82 -14.04
N SER A 126 -6.33 -13.17 -13.41
CA SER A 126 -6.05 -11.74 -13.61
C SER A 126 -4.63 -11.58 -14.12
N GLU A 127 -4.46 -10.77 -15.16
CA GLU A 127 -3.14 -10.34 -15.60
C GLU A 127 -2.85 -9.01 -14.94
N ILE A 128 -1.78 -8.96 -14.15
CA ILE A 128 -1.36 -7.76 -13.45
C ILE A 128 0.03 -7.35 -13.91
N GLU A 129 0.20 -6.04 -14.06
CA GLU A 129 1.50 -5.44 -14.26
C GLU A 129 1.96 -4.79 -12.97
N VAL A 130 3.16 -5.12 -12.54
CA VAL A 130 3.82 -4.53 -11.39
C VAL A 130 5.03 -3.76 -11.87
N TYR A 131 5.18 -2.52 -11.43
CA TYR A 131 6.21 -1.63 -11.93
C TYR A 131 6.87 -0.82 -10.81
N ALA A 132 8.11 -0.42 -11.08
CA ALA A 132 8.85 0.59 -10.35
C ALA A 132 9.65 1.44 -11.33
N TRP A 133 9.75 2.74 -11.08
CA TRP A 133 10.37 3.70 -11.97
C TRP A 133 11.10 4.78 -11.16
N ASP A 134 12.42 4.80 -11.30
CA ASP A 134 13.24 5.94 -10.91
C ASP A 134 13.19 6.99 -12.02
N LYS A 135 12.46 8.08 -11.79
CA LYS A 135 12.23 9.14 -12.78
C LYS A 135 13.45 10.00 -13.02
N GLU A 136 14.30 10.16 -12.01
CA GLU A 136 15.49 11.00 -12.09
C GLU A 136 16.62 10.30 -12.84
N LYS A 137 16.84 8.99 -12.63
CA LYS A 137 17.81 8.19 -13.42
C LYS A 137 17.20 7.56 -14.67
N ASN A 138 15.87 7.61 -14.80
CA ASN A 138 15.09 6.95 -15.84
C ASN A 138 15.29 5.42 -15.91
N ASN A 139 15.48 4.79 -14.75
CA ASN A 139 15.57 3.34 -14.65
C ASN A 139 14.18 2.77 -14.36
N ARG A 140 13.68 1.87 -15.20
CA ARG A 140 12.34 1.30 -15.08
C ARG A 140 12.41 -0.22 -14.97
N SER A 141 11.66 -0.78 -14.03
CA SER A 141 11.52 -2.22 -13.83
C SER A 141 10.04 -2.59 -13.90
N ILE A 142 9.66 -3.42 -14.86
CA ILE A 142 8.28 -3.84 -15.10
C ILE A 142 8.22 -5.35 -15.10
N ARG A 143 7.15 -5.91 -14.56
CA ARG A 143 6.84 -7.34 -14.69
C ARG A 143 5.35 -7.54 -14.84
N GLN A 144 4.97 -8.29 -15.87
CA GLN A 144 3.62 -8.81 -16.02
C GLN A 144 3.56 -10.22 -15.45
N ILE A 145 2.53 -10.51 -14.67
CA ILE A 145 2.27 -11.81 -14.07
C ILE A 145 0.79 -12.15 -14.13
N THR A 146 0.49 -13.43 -14.27
CA THR A 146 -0.88 -13.95 -14.22
C THR A 146 -1.15 -14.53 -12.84
N VAL A 147 -2.20 -14.06 -12.19
CA VAL A 147 -2.68 -14.53 -10.88
C VAL A 147 -3.93 -15.37 -11.10
N LEU A 148 -3.85 -16.66 -10.77
CA LEU A 148 -5.02 -17.54 -10.76
C LEU A 148 -5.89 -17.25 -9.53
N HIS A 149 -7.21 -17.22 -9.71
CA HIS A 149 -8.22 -16.99 -8.67
C HIS A 149 -8.47 -18.27 -7.87
N VAL A 150 -7.41 -18.80 -7.27
CA VAL A 150 -7.42 -20.06 -6.52
C VAL A 150 -6.79 -19.88 -5.14
N LEU A 151 -7.34 -20.64 -4.20
CA LEU A 151 -6.77 -20.88 -2.89
C LEU A 151 -6.14 -22.27 -2.88
N ASP A 152 -4.85 -22.33 -2.61
CA ASP A 152 -4.11 -23.59 -2.53
C ASP A 152 -4.44 -24.29 -1.21
N THR A 153 -5.13 -25.43 -1.26
CA THR A 153 -5.40 -26.29 -0.09
C THR A 153 -4.64 -27.62 -0.22
N LYS A 154 -4.57 -28.39 0.88
CA LYS A 154 -3.92 -29.72 0.86
C LYS A 154 -4.64 -30.69 -0.09
N ASP A 155 -5.95 -30.52 -0.24
CA ASP A 155 -6.82 -31.35 -1.08
C ASP A 155 -6.88 -30.87 -2.54
N GLY A 156 -6.11 -29.83 -2.90
CA GLY A 156 -6.04 -29.26 -4.24
C GLY A 156 -6.44 -27.79 -4.32
N PRO A 157 -6.34 -27.16 -5.50
CA PRO A 157 -6.70 -25.75 -5.66
C PRO A 157 -8.22 -25.55 -5.57
N ARG A 158 -8.68 -24.79 -4.58
CA ARG A 158 -10.08 -24.38 -4.43
C ARG A 158 -10.30 -23.04 -5.14
N ARG A 159 -11.34 -22.95 -5.97
CA ARG A 159 -11.71 -21.71 -6.65
C ARG A 159 -12.16 -20.63 -5.66
N LEU A 160 -11.63 -19.42 -5.81
CA LEU A 160 -12.14 -18.22 -5.15
C LEU A 160 -13.37 -17.73 -5.93
N ARG A 161 -14.46 -17.46 -5.19
CA ARG A 161 -15.73 -16.98 -5.77
C ARG A 161 -15.98 -15.52 -5.42
N ASP A 162 -15.62 -15.15 -4.20
CA ASP A 162 -15.88 -13.81 -3.69
C ASP A 162 -14.88 -12.80 -4.25
N GLN A 163 -15.40 -11.69 -4.75
CA GLN A 163 -14.63 -10.61 -5.34
C GLN A 163 -13.54 -10.08 -4.38
N LYS A 164 -13.90 -9.92 -3.11
CA LYS A 164 -12.98 -9.50 -2.04
C LYS A 164 -11.77 -10.43 -1.90
N ASP A 165 -11.99 -11.74 -1.98
CA ASP A 165 -10.92 -12.72 -1.82
C ASP A 165 -9.98 -12.71 -3.02
N VAL A 166 -10.53 -12.53 -4.22
CA VAL A 166 -9.75 -12.35 -5.45
C VAL A 166 -8.88 -11.10 -5.36
N ASP A 167 -9.44 -9.96 -4.96
CA ASP A 167 -8.70 -8.71 -4.84
C ASP A 167 -7.60 -8.80 -3.78
N ASN A 168 -7.88 -9.42 -2.63
CA ASN A 168 -6.88 -9.67 -1.59
C ASN A 168 -5.74 -10.57 -2.10
N LYS A 169 -6.06 -11.63 -2.86
CA LYS A 169 -5.05 -12.50 -3.48
C LYS A 169 -4.18 -11.72 -4.46
N ILE A 170 -4.79 -10.91 -5.32
CA ILE A 170 -4.09 -10.06 -6.29
C ILE A 170 -3.18 -9.07 -5.57
N ALA A 171 -3.68 -8.34 -4.58
CA ALA A 171 -2.90 -7.37 -3.80
C ALA A 171 -1.70 -8.04 -3.10
N ASN A 172 -1.89 -9.22 -2.52
CA ASN A 172 -0.81 -9.96 -1.86
C ASN A 172 0.29 -10.40 -2.86
N VAL A 173 -0.09 -10.91 -4.03
CA VAL A 173 0.88 -11.29 -5.06
C VAL A 173 1.58 -10.05 -5.63
N ALA A 174 0.83 -8.99 -5.93
CA ALA A 174 1.34 -7.73 -6.44
C ALA A 174 2.34 -7.10 -5.48
N SER A 175 2.03 -7.05 -4.18
CA SER A 175 2.90 -6.52 -3.12
C SER A 175 4.25 -7.25 -3.07
N LYS A 176 4.24 -8.58 -3.13
CA LYS A 176 5.48 -9.40 -3.17
C LYS A 176 6.33 -9.09 -4.40
N GLN A 177 5.71 -8.89 -5.56
CA GLN A 177 6.42 -8.51 -6.78
C GLN A 177 6.92 -7.06 -6.73
N ALA A 178 6.12 -6.14 -6.20
CA ALA A 178 6.44 -4.71 -6.11
C ALA A 178 7.69 -4.51 -5.25
N ARG A 179 7.76 -5.19 -4.11
CA ARG A 179 8.96 -5.27 -3.27
C ARG A 179 10.21 -5.60 -4.09
N GLY A 180 10.14 -6.65 -4.91
CA GLY A 180 11.25 -7.06 -5.77
C GLY A 180 11.56 -6.09 -6.93
N ARG A 181 10.63 -5.21 -7.32
CA ARG A 181 10.88 -4.14 -8.32
C ARG A 181 11.50 -2.92 -7.67
N ILE A 182 11.02 -2.52 -6.50
CA ILE A 182 11.59 -1.42 -5.72
C ILE A 182 13.06 -1.74 -5.40
N LEU A 183 13.32 -2.88 -4.75
CA LEU A 183 14.66 -3.26 -4.32
C LEU A 183 15.65 -3.46 -5.47
N ALA A 184 15.16 -3.79 -6.68
CA ALA A 184 16.01 -3.91 -7.86
C ALA A 184 16.53 -2.56 -8.37
N LEU A 185 15.83 -1.46 -8.07
CA LEU A 185 16.22 -0.11 -8.47
C LEU A 185 16.95 0.66 -7.36
N MET A 186 16.87 0.20 -6.11
CA MET A 186 17.53 0.86 -4.97
C MET A 186 19.04 0.57 -4.92
N PRO A 187 19.87 1.53 -4.48
CA PRO A 187 21.26 1.26 -4.16
C PRO A 187 21.39 0.21 -3.05
N LYS A 188 22.18 -0.84 -3.27
CA LYS A 188 22.31 -1.97 -2.33
C LYS A 188 22.76 -1.54 -0.94
N TRP A 189 23.75 -0.63 -0.87
CA TRP A 189 24.26 -0.09 0.39
C TRP A 189 23.19 0.61 1.22
N LEU A 190 22.20 1.26 0.59
CA LEU A 190 21.12 1.97 1.27
C LEU A 190 20.15 0.97 1.91
N VAL A 191 19.83 -0.11 1.18
CA VAL A 191 19.00 -1.21 1.69
C VAL A 191 19.70 -1.91 2.85
N GLU A 192 20.98 -2.23 2.70
CA GLU A 192 21.79 -2.88 3.74
C GLU A 192 21.87 -2.03 5.00
N ALA A 193 22.15 -0.73 4.88
CA ALA A 193 22.19 0.19 6.00
C ALA A 193 20.84 0.27 6.73
N ALA A 194 19.72 0.31 5.99
CA ALA A 194 18.39 0.33 6.58
C ALA A 194 18.07 -0.97 7.33
N GLN A 195 18.47 -2.12 6.77
CA GLN A 195 18.32 -3.41 7.43
C GLN A 195 19.17 -3.51 8.71
N GLU A 196 20.42 -3.06 8.65
CA GLU A 196 21.29 -3.03 9.83
C GLU A 196 20.71 -2.14 10.92
N GLU A 197 20.23 -0.95 10.58
CA GLU A 197 19.64 -0.04 11.54
C GLU A 197 18.34 -0.60 12.14
N CYS A 198 17.44 -1.18 11.34
CA CYS A 198 16.26 -1.86 11.87
C CYS A 198 16.64 -3.03 12.81
N LYS A 199 17.69 -3.80 12.49
CA LYS A 199 18.19 -4.86 13.40
C LYS A 199 18.72 -4.27 14.69
N LYS A 200 19.49 -3.17 14.63
CA LYS A 200 19.96 -2.46 15.83
C LYS A 200 18.80 -1.93 16.66
N THR A 201 17.74 -1.44 16.05
CA THR A 201 16.53 -0.98 16.76
C THR A 201 15.84 -2.13 17.48
N LEU A 202 15.63 -3.25 16.79
CA LEU A 202 15.05 -4.45 17.40
C LEU A 202 15.93 -5.01 18.51
N ALA A 203 17.25 -4.87 18.36
CA ALA A 203 18.22 -5.27 19.37
C ALA A 203 18.27 -4.29 20.56
N GLY A 204 18.19 -3.00 20.28
CA GLY A 204 18.43 -1.88 21.19
C GLY A 204 17.26 -1.53 22.09
N ASP A 205 16.04 -2.00 21.78
CA ASP A 205 14.89 -1.84 22.66
C ASP A 205 14.94 -2.86 23.81
N ASN A 206 15.81 -2.60 24.79
CA ASN A 206 15.90 -3.31 26.07
C ASN A 206 14.94 -2.74 27.12
N SER A 207 13.94 -1.93 26.72
CA SER A 207 12.95 -1.40 27.65
C SER A 207 12.20 -2.51 28.39
N GLU A 208 12.06 -3.67 27.75
CA GLU A 208 11.50 -4.88 28.35
C GLU A 208 12.54 -6.02 28.41
N PRO A 209 12.65 -6.73 29.55
CA PRO A 209 13.50 -7.92 29.66
C PRO A 209 13.20 -8.91 28.54
N LEU A 210 14.25 -9.55 28.01
CA LEU A 210 14.14 -10.51 26.90
C LEU A 210 13.08 -11.59 27.17
N SER A 211 12.99 -12.07 28.41
CA SER A 211 11.97 -13.04 28.85
C SER A 211 10.53 -12.53 28.70
N VAL A 212 10.28 -11.23 28.92
CA VAL A 212 8.96 -10.61 28.73
C VAL A 212 8.62 -10.51 27.25
N ARG A 213 9.60 -10.12 26.42
CA ARG A 213 9.43 -10.03 24.96
C ARG A 213 9.15 -11.40 24.35
N VAL A 214 9.89 -12.43 24.76
CA VAL A 214 9.65 -13.82 24.33
C VAL A 214 8.24 -14.26 24.72
N ARG A 215 7.79 -14.01 25.96
CA ARG A 215 6.41 -14.34 26.39
C ARG A 215 5.34 -13.65 25.57
N LYS A 216 5.48 -12.35 25.30
CA LYS A 216 4.55 -11.60 24.42
C LYS A 216 4.53 -12.18 23.01
N MET A 217 5.69 -12.54 22.48
CA MET A 217 5.81 -13.18 21.18
C MET A 217 5.10 -14.53 21.18
N THR A 218 5.33 -15.40 22.17
CA THR A 218 4.63 -16.68 22.32
C THR A 218 3.11 -16.51 22.37
N GLN A 219 2.61 -15.51 23.12
CA GLN A 219 1.17 -15.20 23.16
C GLN A 219 0.65 -14.75 21.79
N ALA A 220 1.41 -13.94 21.05
CA ALA A 220 1.06 -13.51 19.72
C ALA A 220 1.03 -14.69 18.73
N PHE A 221 1.95 -15.65 18.84
CA PHE A 221 1.96 -16.87 18.03
C PHE A 221 0.80 -17.83 18.35
N ALA A 222 0.29 -17.83 19.59
CA ALA A 222 -0.84 -18.65 19.99
C ALA A 222 -2.11 -18.38 19.18
N GLN A 223 -2.30 -17.13 18.68
CA GLN A 223 -3.44 -16.79 17.81
C GLN A 223 -3.40 -17.50 16.44
N PHE A 224 -2.24 -18.04 16.06
CA PHE A 224 -2.02 -18.82 14.85
C PHE A 224 -1.92 -20.33 15.13
N GLY A 225 -2.26 -20.78 16.34
CA GLY A 225 -2.18 -22.19 16.73
C GLY A 225 -0.75 -22.70 16.96
N VAL A 226 0.24 -21.81 17.05
CA VAL A 226 1.64 -22.18 17.27
C VAL A 226 1.93 -22.23 18.78
N THR A 227 2.33 -23.40 19.28
CA THR A 227 2.68 -23.63 20.68
C THR A 227 4.16 -23.33 20.98
N THR A 228 4.52 -23.27 22.26
CA THR A 228 5.91 -23.13 22.72
C THR A 228 6.83 -24.19 22.13
N ASP A 229 6.37 -25.45 22.06
CA ASP A 229 7.14 -26.58 21.55
C ASP A 229 7.49 -26.41 20.06
N HIS A 230 6.58 -25.81 19.28
CA HIS A 230 6.85 -25.51 17.87
C HIS A 230 7.94 -24.45 17.72
N LEU A 231 7.92 -23.40 18.57
CA LEU A 231 8.94 -22.36 18.57
C LEU A 231 10.31 -22.89 19.00
N GLU A 232 10.38 -23.71 20.05
CA GLU A 232 11.64 -24.33 20.50
C GLU A 232 12.25 -25.25 19.43
N ARG A 233 11.41 -26.07 18.76
CA ARG A 233 11.86 -26.90 17.64
C ARG A 233 12.35 -26.06 16.46
N TYR A 234 11.70 -24.93 16.20
CA TYR A 234 12.06 -24.03 15.10
C TYR A 234 13.40 -23.33 15.33
N LEU A 235 13.70 -22.96 16.58
CA LEU A 235 14.92 -22.25 16.94
C LEU A 235 16.09 -23.19 17.25
N GLY A 236 15.81 -24.42 17.69
CA GLY A 236 16.82 -25.41 18.08
C GLY A 236 17.34 -25.24 19.53
N ASN A 237 16.71 -24.37 20.32
CA ASN A 237 17.04 -24.07 21.71
C ASN A 237 15.76 -23.78 22.52
N LYS A 238 15.89 -23.82 23.85
CA LYS A 238 14.79 -23.50 24.78
C LYS A 238 14.41 -22.03 24.69
N LEU A 239 13.13 -21.71 24.95
CA LEU A 239 12.64 -20.33 24.91
C LEU A 239 13.35 -19.40 25.93
N ASP A 240 13.90 -19.98 26.99
CA ASP A 240 14.68 -19.25 28.01
C ASP A 240 16.08 -18.87 27.52
N ASP A 241 16.62 -19.58 26.51
CA ASP A 241 17.96 -19.36 25.93
C ASP A 241 17.89 -18.66 24.56
N VAL A 242 16.80 -17.95 24.27
CA VAL A 242 16.62 -17.25 23.00
C VAL A 242 17.56 -16.06 22.92
N MET A 243 18.30 -15.97 21.81
CA MET A 243 19.14 -14.82 21.52
C MET A 243 18.37 -13.71 20.81
N LEU A 244 18.89 -12.50 20.85
CA LEU A 244 18.24 -11.32 20.27
C LEU A 244 18.02 -11.44 18.75
N ASP A 245 18.98 -12.03 18.04
CA ASP A 245 18.87 -12.30 16.60
C ASP A 245 17.73 -13.28 16.28
N GLN A 246 17.51 -14.27 17.15
CA GLN A 246 16.41 -15.22 17.03
C GLN A 246 15.05 -14.54 17.29
N LEU A 247 15.00 -13.51 18.15
CA LEU A 247 13.78 -12.71 18.34
C LEU A 247 13.44 -11.92 17.07
N VAL A 248 14.43 -11.33 16.40
CA VAL A 248 14.25 -10.65 15.10
C VAL A 248 13.71 -11.63 14.06
N GLU A 249 14.28 -12.84 14.03
CA GLU A 249 13.82 -13.92 13.16
C GLU A 249 12.35 -14.29 13.43
N LEU A 250 11.98 -14.52 14.69
CA LEU A 250 10.59 -14.81 15.09
C LEU A 250 9.62 -13.70 14.70
N THR A 251 10.00 -12.44 14.86
CA THR A 251 9.20 -11.29 14.40
C THR A 251 8.98 -11.35 12.88
N GLY A 252 10.01 -11.71 12.11
CA GLY A 252 9.91 -11.91 10.66
C GLY A 252 8.97 -13.06 10.28
N VAL A 253 8.97 -14.15 11.04
CA VAL A 253 8.04 -15.28 10.86
C VAL A 253 6.61 -14.87 11.20
N PHE A 254 6.42 -14.17 12.32
CA PHE A 254 5.11 -13.66 12.74
C PHE A 254 4.48 -12.77 11.66
N ASN A 255 5.28 -11.88 11.06
CA ASN A 255 4.82 -11.04 9.95
C ASN A 255 4.40 -11.87 8.74
N ALA A 256 5.16 -12.91 8.39
CA ALA A 256 4.80 -13.81 7.29
C ALA A 256 3.49 -14.56 7.55
N LEU A 257 3.25 -15.01 8.78
CA LEU A 257 1.97 -15.62 9.17
C LEU A 257 0.81 -14.63 9.04
N ARG A 258 1.02 -13.38 9.47
CA ARG A 258 0.03 -12.30 9.32
C ARG A 258 -0.26 -11.97 7.85
N GLU A 259 0.74 -12.10 6.98
CA GLU A 259 0.62 -11.93 5.52
C GLU A 259 -0.03 -13.15 4.83
N GLY A 260 -0.38 -14.20 5.57
CA GLY A 260 -1.16 -15.34 5.10
C GLY A 260 -0.34 -16.59 4.78
N THR A 261 0.94 -16.65 5.17
CA THR A 261 1.70 -17.90 5.14
C THR A 261 1.17 -18.87 6.19
N LYS A 262 1.04 -20.16 5.85
CA LYS A 262 0.51 -21.17 6.78
C LYS A 262 1.53 -21.49 7.88
N PRO A 263 1.11 -21.63 9.15
CA PRO A 263 2.00 -22.07 10.24
C PRO A 263 2.72 -23.38 9.94
N SER A 264 2.06 -24.29 9.22
CA SER A 264 2.62 -25.59 8.84
C SER A 264 3.87 -25.52 7.96
N GLU A 265 4.05 -24.41 7.23
CA GLU A 265 5.23 -24.21 6.39
C GLU A 265 6.48 -23.93 7.23
N PHE A 266 6.33 -23.34 8.42
CA PHE A 266 7.45 -23.03 9.32
C PHE A 266 7.66 -24.12 10.36
N PHE A 267 6.58 -24.66 10.94
CA PHE A 267 6.63 -25.48 12.14
C PHE A 267 6.31 -26.97 11.91
N GLY A 268 6.06 -27.38 10.66
CA GLY A 268 5.55 -28.71 10.32
C GLY A 268 4.06 -28.85 10.65
N GLU A 269 3.47 -30.04 10.50
CA GLU A 269 2.07 -30.23 10.88
C GLU A 269 1.90 -29.92 12.38
N THR A 270 1.20 -28.83 12.67
CA THR A 270 0.67 -28.55 14.01
C THR A 270 -0.40 -29.61 14.25
N GLU A 271 -0.10 -30.60 15.09
CA GLU A 271 -1.14 -31.47 15.61
C GLU A 271 -2.14 -30.56 16.35
N ASP A 272 -3.35 -30.43 15.82
CA ASP A 272 -4.47 -29.77 16.48
C ASP A 272 -4.81 -30.56 17.76
N LYS A 273 -4.06 -30.32 18.83
CA LYS A 273 -4.52 -30.61 20.18
C LYS A 273 -5.47 -29.49 20.56
N SER A 274 -6.68 -29.59 20.02
CA SER A 274 -7.81 -28.73 20.33
C SER A 274 -7.98 -28.59 21.84
N ASN A 275 -7.90 -27.35 22.28
CA ASN A 275 -8.47 -26.76 23.50
C ASN A 275 -9.34 -27.69 24.37
N ALA A 276 -8.82 -28.05 25.55
CA ALA A 276 -9.64 -28.51 26.68
C ALA A 276 -9.29 -27.84 28.03
N ASP A 277 -8.19 -27.09 28.16
CA ASP A 277 -7.72 -26.62 29.48
C ASP A 277 -7.76 -25.09 29.68
N GLY A 278 -8.37 -24.34 28.76
CA GLY A 278 -8.49 -22.88 28.85
C GLY A 278 -9.66 -22.35 29.71
N ALA A 279 -10.55 -23.24 30.19
CA ALA A 279 -11.81 -22.82 30.83
C ALA A 279 -11.79 -22.88 32.38
N ALA A 280 -10.70 -23.31 33.02
CA ALA A 280 -10.69 -23.55 34.47
C ALA A 280 -10.09 -22.43 35.33
N ILE A 281 -9.41 -21.42 34.74
CA ILE A 281 -8.67 -20.41 35.52
C ILE A 281 -9.45 -19.10 35.81
N THR A 282 -10.67 -18.92 35.27
CA THR A 282 -11.46 -17.69 35.46
C THR A 282 -12.54 -17.82 36.55
N ALA A 283 -12.70 -18.99 37.18
CA ALA A 283 -13.79 -19.23 38.14
C ALA A 283 -13.39 -19.29 39.63
N MET A 284 -12.13 -19.00 39.99
CA MET A 284 -11.65 -19.12 41.39
C MET A 284 -11.32 -17.79 42.09
N ALA A 285 -11.57 -16.64 41.48
CA ALA A 285 -11.24 -15.32 42.06
C ALA A 285 -12.44 -14.53 42.62
N GLN A 286 -13.65 -15.11 42.70
CA GLN A 286 -14.87 -14.40 43.11
C GLN A 286 -15.60 -14.99 44.32
N ASN A 287 -14.92 -15.67 45.24
CA ASN A 287 -15.57 -16.04 46.51
C ASN A 287 -14.59 -16.11 47.67
N GLN A 288 -14.43 -14.99 48.38
CA GLN A 288 -14.09 -14.95 49.80
C GLN A 288 -14.35 -13.54 50.38
N ARG A 289 -15.54 -13.36 50.98
CA ARG A 289 -15.79 -12.41 52.07
C ARG A 289 -15.90 -13.21 53.36
N PRO A 290 -15.26 -12.82 54.47
CA PRO A 290 -15.75 -13.17 55.79
C PRO A 290 -16.60 -12.04 56.39
N LYS A 291 -17.71 -12.44 57.00
CA LYS A 291 -18.56 -11.64 57.90
C LYS A 291 -17.91 -11.57 59.28
N LEU A 292 -18.07 -10.45 59.98
CA LEU A 292 -18.19 -10.44 61.44
C LEU A 292 -19.25 -9.40 61.85
N ALA A 293 -20.04 -9.77 62.86
CA ALA A 293 -21.28 -9.14 63.26
C ALA A 293 -21.14 -8.23 64.49
N ASP A 294 -22.10 -7.29 64.58
CA ASP A 294 -22.76 -6.64 65.72
C ASP A 294 -22.00 -6.10 66.95
N ALA A 295 -22.19 -4.79 67.20
CA ALA A 295 -22.60 -4.25 68.51
C ALA A 295 -23.19 -2.81 68.41
N THR A 296 -24.52 -2.77 68.61
CA THR A 296 -25.42 -1.74 69.16
C THR A 296 -24.87 -0.44 69.76
N SER A 297 -25.43 0.72 69.38
CA SER A 297 -26.18 1.67 70.26
C SER A 297 -26.45 3.05 69.59
N GLN A 298 -27.71 3.51 69.68
CA GLN A 298 -28.19 4.89 69.43
C GLN A 298 -28.17 5.70 70.77
N PRO A 299 -28.77 6.91 70.89
CA PRO A 299 -28.54 8.22 70.25
C PRO A 299 -28.41 9.37 71.30
N ALA A 300 -28.10 10.62 70.89
CA ALA A 300 -28.72 11.90 71.38
C ALA A 300 -27.83 13.18 71.23
N ALA A 301 -28.35 14.12 70.44
CA ALA A 301 -28.65 15.55 70.73
C ALA A 301 -27.60 16.55 71.32
N THR A 302 -27.47 17.69 70.60
CA THR A 302 -27.60 19.11 71.07
C THR A 302 -26.38 20.06 71.01
N GLN A 303 -26.47 21.05 70.09
CA GLN A 303 -26.05 22.48 70.11
C GLN A 303 -24.58 22.86 70.45
N THR A 304 -23.89 23.75 69.72
CA THR A 304 -24.07 25.21 69.85
C THR A 304 -23.37 26.02 68.73
N ARG A 305 -24.08 27.08 68.32
CA ARG A 305 -23.76 28.30 67.57
C ARG A 305 -22.37 28.95 67.78
N ALA A 306 -21.71 29.34 66.69
CA ALA A 306 -20.95 30.61 66.60
C ALA A 306 -20.76 31.04 65.14
N THR A 307 -21.12 32.29 64.85
CA THR A 307 -20.98 33.02 63.59
C THR A 307 -19.59 33.66 63.47
N ARG A 308 -19.02 33.71 62.24
CA ARG A 308 -18.45 34.93 61.61
C ARG A 308 -17.78 34.65 60.25
N SER A 309 -18.22 35.44 59.27
CA SER A 309 -17.42 36.17 58.25
C SER A 309 -16.81 35.42 57.05
N ARG A 310 -17.48 35.66 55.90
CA ARG A 310 -16.96 36.28 54.66
C ARG A 310 -16.09 35.48 53.67
N ALA A 311 -16.78 35.17 52.56
CA ALA A 311 -16.42 35.31 51.14
C ALA A 311 -15.34 34.41 50.53
N ALA A 312 -15.81 33.50 49.66
CA ALA A 312 -15.10 32.93 48.53
C ALA A 312 -15.84 33.33 47.23
N PRO A 313 -15.16 33.68 46.13
CA PRO A 313 -15.78 33.84 44.82
C PRO A 313 -15.71 32.53 44.01
N GLN A 314 -16.77 32.26 43.25
CA GLN A 314 -16.85 31.23 42.21
C GLN A 314 -17.55 31.82 40.96
N PRO A 315 -17.44 31.16 39.79
CA PRO A 315 -17.07 31.78 38.52
C PRO A 315 -18.26 32.18 37.62
N LYS A 316 -17.98 33.02 36.61
CA LYS A 316 -18.90 33.38 35.51
C LYS A 316 -18.61 32.56 34.25
N GLN A 317 -19.65 31.90 33.74
CA GLN A 317 -19.86 31.59 32.31
C GLN A 317 -20.95 32.53 31.79
N ALA A 318 -20.87 32.95 30.54
CA ALA A 318 -21.93 33.69 29.85
C ALA A 318 -22.03 33.19 28.40
N GLU A 319 -23.26 32.88 28.00
CA GLU A 319 -23.72 32.43 26.69
C GLU A 319 -24.58 33.56 26.04
N LEU A 320 -24.81 33.44 24.72
CA LEU A 320 -25.42 34.41 23.79
C LEU A 320 -26.89 34.85 24.13
N PRO A 321 -27.42 35.85 23.39
CA PRO A 321 -28.79 35.73 22.86
C PRO A 321 -28.96 36.12 21.38
N ALA A 322 -30.11 35.70 20.82
CA ALA A 322 -30.53 35.77 19.41
C ALA A 322 -31.61 36.86 19.10
N ASP A 323 -31.74 37.17 17.80
CA ASP A 323 -32.66 37.97 16.92
C ASP A 323 -34.20 37.99 17.17
N PRO A 324 -35.11 38.65 16.36
CA PRO A 324 -35.07 39.80 15.39
C PRO A 324 -36.30 40.78 15.54
N PRO A 325 -36.74 41.65 14.56
CA PRO A 325 -37.57 41.24 13.39
C PRO A 325 -37.40 42.08 12.07
N ALA A 326 -38.27 41.75 11.09
CA ALA A 326 -38.18 41.79 9.62
C ALA A 326 -38.69 43.02 8.81
N GLN A 327 -38.59 42.87 7.46
CA GLN A 327 -39.33 43.45 6.29
C GLN A 327 -38.52 44.47 5.43
N GLU A 328 -38.57 44.57 4.08
CA GLU A 328 -39.07 43.80 2.92
C GLU A 328 -38.72 44.58 1.61
N THR A 329 -38.76 43.92 0.43
CA THR A 329 -38.84 44.42 -0.99
C THR A 329 -37.53 44.79 -1.75
N LYS A 330 -37.14 44.05 -2.83
CA LYS A 330 -37.46 44.05 -4.31
C LYS A 330 -36.38 44.80 -5.12
N ALA A 331 -35.65 44.25 -6.11
CA ALA A 331 -35.93 43.59 -7.42
C ALA A 331 -35.85 44.55 -8.63
N GLY A 332 -35.06 44.16 -9.66
CA GLY A 332 -34.93 44.76 -11.02
C GLY A 332 -33.85 45.86 -11.13
N GLU A 333 -33.08 46.07 -12.21
CA GLU A 333 -33.09 45.60 -13.60
C GLU A 333 -31.80 46.09 -14.31
N THR A 334 -31.44 45.47 -15.42
CA THR A 334 -30.41 45.83 -16.42
C THR A 334 -30.65 47.23 -17.03
N PRO A 335 -29.63 47.85 -17.68
CA PRO A 335 -29.79 48.04 -19.12
C PRO A 335 -28.51 47.84 -19.96
N ALA A 336 -28.74 47.61 -21.25
CA ALA A 336 -27.79 47.27 -22.29
C ALA A 336 -27.17 48.48 -23.01
N ALA A 337 -26.07 48.18 -23.73
CA ALA A 337 -25.52 48.82 -24.93
C ALA A 337 -24.87 50.22 -24.81
N THR A 338 -23.59 50.34 -25.22
CA THR A 338 -23.14 51.17 -26.37
C THR A 338 -21.61 51.01 -26.61
N GLU A 339 -21.30 50.56 -27.83
CA GLU A 339 -20.17 50.81 -28.75
C GLU A 339 -18.68 50.63 -28.36
N GLN A 340 -18.01 49.81 -29.19
CA GLN A 340 -16.57 49.77 -29.48
C GLN A 340 -16.08 51.05 -30.18
N PRO A 341 -14.75 51.24 -30.26
CA PRO A 341 -14.17 51.14 -31.60
C PRO A 341 -12.92 50.26 -31.69
N ALA A 342 -12.80 49.66 -32.88
CA ALA A 342 -11.73 48.80 -33.36
C ALA A 342 -10.37 49.52 -33.45
N GLN A 343 -9.28 48.78 -33.17
CA GLN A 343 -7.96 49.09 -33.70
C GLN A 343 -7.37 47.86 -34.39
N GLN A 344 -6.90 48.12 -35.60
CA GLN A 344 -6.40 47.20 -36.61
C GLN A 344 -5.10 46.53 -36.17
N ALA A 345 -5.03 45.20 -36.24
CA ALA A 345 -3.79 44.47 -36.33
C ALA A 345 -3.48 44.23 -37.81
N THR A 346 -2.40 44.84 -38.28
CA THR A 346 -1.86 44.70 -39.63
C THR A 346 -1.36 43.29 -39.87
N GLU A 347 -1.92 42.67 -40.90
CA GLU A 347 -1.45 41.51 -41.63
C GLU A 347 -0.04 41.79 -42.19
N SER A 348 0.93 40.91 -41.86
CA SER A 348 2.24 40.89 -42.51
C SER A 348 2.53 39.47 -43.00
N ALA A 349 2.89 39.43 -44.29
CA ALA A 349 2.98 38.27 -45.17
C ALA A 349 4.06 37.24 -44.78
N PRO A 350 3.93 35.98 -45.26
CA PRO A 350 4.90 34.91 -44.98
C PRO A 350 6.20 35.06 -45.80
N PRO A 351 7.32 34.47 -45.34
CA PRO A 351 8.61 34.59 -46.01
C PRO A 351 8.68 33.78 -47.31
N ALA A 352 9.35 34.38 -48.29
CA ALA A 352 9.52 33.90 -49.66
C ALA A 352 10.33 32.60 -49.77
N GLU A 353 9.83 31.72 -50.65
CA GLU A 353 10.51 30.52 -51.15
C GLU A 353 11.74 30.90 -51.99
N ALA A 354 12.89 30.33 -51.62
CA ALA A 354 14.10 30.36 -52.43
C ALA A 354 13.99 29.33 -53.57
N LYS A 355 14.01 29.81 -54.81
CA LYS A 355 14.09 29.02 -56.04
C LYS A 355 15.36 28.17 -56.04
N GLN A 356 15.20 26.85 -56.17
CA GLN A 356 16.26 25.94 -56.63
C GLN A 356 16.30 25.98 -58.16
N GLU A 357 17.44 26.39 -58.71
CA GLU A 357 17.79 26.27 -60.13
C GLU A 357 17.95 24.80 -60.50
N GLN A 358 17.30 24.38 -61.59
CA GLN A 358 17.59 23.13 -62.28
C GLN A 358 18.86 23.31 -63.13
N PRO A 359 19.82 22.38 -63.13
CA PRO A 359 20.87 22.37 -64.12
C PRO A 359 20.32 21.80 -65.45
N GLY A 360 20.43 22.61 -66.51
CA GLY A 360 20.21 22.18 -67.88
C GLY A 360 21.39 21.36 -68.42
N ASP A 361 21.02 20.41 -69.28
CA ASP A 361 21.87 19.49 -70.03
C ASP A 361 23.03 20.16 -70.78
N VAL A 362 24.20 19.51 -70.75
CA VAL A 362 25.27 19.68 -71.72
C VAL A 362 25.89 18.30 -72.01
N PHE A 363 25.56 17.80 -73.21
CA PHE A 363 26.06 16.66 -74.01
C PHE A 363 25.69 15.21 -73.64
#